data_AF-A0ABD2X4D3-F1
#
_entry.id   AF-A0ABD2X4D3-F1
#
_cell.length_a   1.000
_cell.length_b   1.000
_cell.length_c   1.000
_cell.angle_alpha   90.00
_cell.angle_beta   90.00
_cell.angle_gamma   90.00
#
_symmetry.space_group_name_H-M   'P 1'
#
loop_
_entity.id
_entity.type
_entity.pdbx_description
1 polymer ?
#
loop_
_entity_poly.entity_id
_entity_poly.type
_entity_poly.pdbx_seq_one_letter_code
_entity_poly.pdbx_strand_id
1 'polypeptide(L)'
;MEEHRVYELMDFLACHVSKDKPHEPIEYLYSLLDRCLLFRCGLVEAPLLFGRRFIENMCRRLDPDNLGHISLDQYVQGMKILGIKKYNKHPLLCRSAIDCVSRDTFIEEA
;
A
#
# COMPACT_ATOMS: atom_id res chain seq x y z
N MET A 1 15.27 -13.62 -8.69
CA MET A 1 14.14 -14.07 -7.83
C MET A 1 13.35 -12.84 -7.37
N GLU A 2 12.95 -11.96 -8.29
CA GLU A 2 12.21 -10.72 -7.99
C GLU A 2 10.76 -10.82 -8.45
N GLU A 3 10.27 -12.03 -8.73
CA GLU A 3 9.09 -12.16 -9.58
C GLU A 3 7.78 -12.25 -8.82
N HIS A 4 7.78 -12.45 -7.50
CA HIS A 4 6.54 -12.40 -6.73
C HIS A 4 6.80 -11.74 -5.38
N ARG A 5 5.97 -10.74 -5.05
CA ARG A 5 5.92 -10.01 -3.77
C ARG A 5 5.45 -10.89 -2.60
N VAL A 6 5.88 -12.15 -2.55
CA VAL A 6 5.49 -13.15 -1.57
C VAL A 6 5.92 -12.70 -0.18
N TYR A 7 7.13 -12.19 -0.01
CA TYR A 7 7.61 -11.70 1.29
C TYR A 7 6.74 -10.57 1.85
N GLU A 8 6.32 -9.63 1.00
CA GLU A 8 5.45 -8.53 1.41
C GLU A 8 4.07 -9.02 1.83
N LEU A 9 3.53 -10.01 1.11
CA LEU A 9 2.29 -10.68 1.48
C LEU A 9 2.45 -11.46 2.79
N MET A 10 3.57 -12.14 3.01
CA MET A 10 3.82 -12.89 4.25
C MET A 10 3.94 -11.96 5.46
N ASP A 11 4.68 -10.86 5.33
CA ASP A 11 4.79 -9.82 6.38
C ASP A 11 3.42 -9.23 6.74
N PHE A 12 2.60 -9.00 5.73
CA PHE A 12 1.23 -8.51 5.86
C PHE A 12 0.34 -9.49 6.62
N LEU A 13 0.36 -10.77 6.23
CA LEU A 13 -0.43 -11.82 6.88
C LEU A 13 0.01 -11.98 8.34
N ALA A 14 1.32 -11.99 8.58
CA ALA A 14 1.90 -12.10 9.92
C ALA A 14 1.54 -10.91 10.82
N CYS A 15 1.58 -9.68 10.30
CA CYS A 15 1.17 -8.48 11.04
C CYS A 15 -0.29 -8.56 11.47
N HIS A 16 -1.17 -9.06 10.61
CA HIS A 16 -2.59 -9.16 10.90
C HIS A 16 -2.94 -10.22 11.93
N VAL A 17 -2.35 -11.42 11.82
CA VAL A 17 -2.51 -12.45 12.86
C VAL A 17 -1.96 -11.96 14.20
N SER A 18 -0.82 -11.26 14.20
CA SER A 18 -0.20 -10.74 15.42
C SER A 18 -1.03 -9.65 16.09
N LYS A 19 -1.67 -8.77 15.30
CA LYS A 19 -2.46 -7.64 15.78
C LYS A 19 -3.83 -8.08 16.27
N ASP A 20 -4.55 -8.82 15.43
CA ASP A 20 -5.95 -9.14 15.67
C ASP A 20 -6.13 -10.37 16.57
N LYS A 21 -5.06 -11.17 16.74
CA LYS A 21 -5.01 -12.38 17.58
C LYS A 21 -6.27 -13.24 17.44
N PRO A 22 -6.62 -13.64 16.21
CA PRO A 22 -7.82 -14.42 15.95
C PRO A 22 -7.77 -15.75 16.71
N HIS A 23 -8.94 -16.20 17.18
CA HIS A 23 -9.09 -17.52 17.80
C HIS A 23 -8.74 -18.66 16.84
N GLU A 24 -9.09 -18.47 15.56
CA GLU A 24 -8.80 -19.40 14.46
C GLU A 24 -7.88 -18.72 13.41
N PRO A 25 -6.55 -18.74 13.60
CA PRO A 25 -5.61 -18.00 12.74
C PRO A 25 -5.64 -18.45 11.28
N ILE A 26 -5.83 -19.75 11.03
CA ILE A 26 -5.81 -20.31 9.69
C ILE A 26 -7.05 -19.87 8.90
N GLU A 27 -8.24 -19.96 9.49
CA GLU A 27 -9.49 -19.48 8.86
C GLU A 27 -9.47 -17.97 8.62
N TYR A 28 -8.94 -17.22 9.58
CA TYR A 28 -8.73 -15.78 9.43
C TYR A 28 -7.83 -15.48 8.22
N LEU A 29 -6.70 -16.19 8.07
CA LEU A 29 -5.79 -16.02 6.93
C LEU A 29 -6.45 -16.36 5.60
N TYR A 30 -7.26 -17.43 5.53
CA TYR A 30 -8.04 -17.75 4.34
C TYR A 30 -8.99 -16.61 3.96
N SER A 31 -9.76 -16.11 4.93
CA SER A 31 -10.67 -14.98 4.68
C SER A 31 -9.94 -13.71 4.22
N LEU A 32 -8.72 -13.50 4.72
CA LEU A 32 -7.88 -12.38 4.38
C LEU A 32 -7.36 -12.48 2.93
N LEU A 33 -6.92 -13.68 2.54
CA LEU A 33 -6.49 -13.98 1.17
C LEU A 33 -7.66 -13.89 0.17
N ASP A 34 -8.84 -14.38 0.52
CA ASP A 34 -10.04 -14.26 -0.32
C ASP A 34 -10.39 -12.80 -0.59
N ARG A 35 -10.31 -11.94 0.43
CA ARG A 35 -10.51 -10.49 0.23
C ARG A 35 -9.46 -9.88 -0.69
N CYS A 36 -8.19 -10.28 -0.57
CA CYS A 36 -7.14 -9.85 -1.50
C CYS A 36 -7.43 -10.29 -2.94
N LEU A 37 -7.94 -11.51 -3.14
CA LEU A 37 -8.31 -12.01 -4.46
C LEU A 37 -9.50 -11.25 -5.06
N LEU A 38 -10.55 -11.00 -4.26
CA LEU A 38 -11.71 -10.22 -4.68
C LEU A 38 -11.32 -8.78 -5.05
N PHE A 39 -10.40 -8.19 -4.28
CA PHE A 39 -9.86 -6.86 -4.57
C PHE A 39 -9.10 -6.83 -5.89
N ARG A 40 -8.25 -7.83 -6.13
CA ARG A 40 -7.53 -7.98 -7.41
C ARG A 40 -8.50 -8.06 -8.60
N CYS A 41 -9.67 -8.68 -8.42
CA CYS A 41 -10.73 -8.73 -9.42
C CYS A 41 -11.54 -7.43 -9.53
N GLY A 42 -11.29 -6.44 -8.68
CA GLY A 42 -12.02 -5.17 -8.63
C GLY A 42 -13.46 -5.29 -8.12
N LEU A 43 -13.79 -6.40 -7.45
CA LEU A 43 -15.14 -6.69 -6.96
C LEU A 43 -15.43 -6.12 -5.57
N VAL A 44 -14.37 -5.85 -4.81
CA VAL A 44 -14.43 -5.21 -3.50
C VAL A 44 -13.42 -4.07 -3.46
N GLU A 45 -13.65 -3.12 -2.55
CA GLU A 45 -12.62 -2.14 -2.19
C GLU A 45 -11.42 -2.85 -1.57
N ALA A 46 -10.26 -2.21 -1.61
CA ALA A 46 -9.06 -2.76 -1.00
C ALA A 46 -9.40 -3.21 0.42
N PRO A 47 -9.16 -4.47 0.80
CA PRO A 47 -9.29 -4.83 2.21
C PRO A 47 -8.46 -3.81 3.00
N LEU A 48 -8.95 -3.40 4.18
CA LEU A 48 -8.38 -2.42 5.12
C LEU A 48 -7.02 -2.87 5.67
N LEU A 49 -6.09 -3.13 4.76
CA LEU A 49 -4.87 -3.91 4.90
C LEU A 49 -3.65 -3.12 4.44
N PHE A 50 -3.87 -1.91 3.93
CA PHE A 50 -2.89 -0.85 3.84
C PHE A 50 -2.96 0.01 5.10
N GLY A 51 -2.86 -0.60 6.28
CA GLY A 51 -2.71 0.19 7.51
C GLY A 51 -1.53 1.15 7.35
N ARG A 52 -1.59 2.34 7.98
CA ARG A 52 -0.61 3.44 7.80
C ARG A 52 0.84 2.99 7.64
N ARG A 53 1.29 2.00 8.42
CA ARG A 53 2.63 1.40 8.36
C ARG A 53 2.96 0.73 7.01
N PHE A 54 2.02 0.05 6.37
CA PHE A 54 2.22 -0.52 5.03
C PHE A 54 2.37 0.59 3.98
N ILE A 55 1.48 1.59 4.00
CA ILE A 55 1.55 2.74 3.10
C ILE A 55 2.87 3.50 3.31
N GLU A 56 3.27 3.71 4.57
CA GLU A 56 4.54 4.32 4.94
C GLU A 56 5.74 3.51 4.43
N ASN A 57 5.72 2.18 4.58
CA ASN A 57 6.76 1.29 4.09
C ASN A 57 6.85 1.32 2.56
N MET A 58 5.72 1.32 1.88
CA MET A 58 5.67 1.40 0.42
C MET A 58 6.14 2.78 -0.06
N CYS A 59 5.79 3.86 0.64
CA CYS A 59 6.35 5.18 0.37
C CYS A 59 7.87 5.21 0.54
N ARG A 60 8.44 4.54 1.57
CA ARG A 60 9.92 4.39 1.68
C ARG A 60 10.52 3.59 0.53
N ARG A 61 9.80 2.61 -0.02
CA ARG A 61 10.28 1.85 -1.18
C ARG A 61 10.29 2.67 -2.45
N LEU A 62 9.36 3.61 -2.58
CA LEU A 62 9.28 4.55 -3.70
C LEU A 62 10.28 5.72 -3.56
N ASP A 63 10.77 5.98 -2.34
CA ASP A 63 11.77 7.00 -1.99
C ASP A 63 13.06 6.34 -1.42
N PRO A 64 13.86 5.64 -2.25
CA PRO A 64 15.05 4.93 -1.79
C PRO A 64 16.14 5.87 -1.24
N ASP A 65 16.19 7.10 -1.73
CA ASP A 65 17.13 8.13 -1.31
C ASP A 65 16.67 8.86 -0.03
N ASN A 66 15.49 8.51 0.50
CA ASN A 66 14.89 9.07 1.71
C ASN A 66 14.80 10.61 1.68
N LEU A 67 14.40 11.15 0.53
CA LEU A 67 14.23 12.58 0.26
C LEU A 67 12.94 13.16 0.88
N GLY A 68 12.07 12.31 1.42
CA GLY A 68 10.78 12.68 2.01
C GLY A 68 9.68 12.95 0.99
N HIS A 69 9.95 12.69 -0.29
CA HIS A 69 9.02 12.89 -1.40
C HIS A 69 9.27 11.87 -2.51
N ILE A 70 8.27 11.64 -3.35
CA ILE A 70 8.31 10.75 -4.51
C ILE A 70 7.93 11.52 -5.77
N SER A 71 8.34 11.09 -6.96
CA SER A 71 7.87 11.70 -8.20
C SER A 71 6.37 11.45 -8.45
N LEU A 72 5.74 12.26 -9.30
CA LEU A 72 4.35 12.04 -9.69
C LEU A 72 4.13 10.66 -10.34
N ASP A 73 5.09 10.17 -11.11
CA ASP A 73 5.02 8.82 -11.70
C ASP A 73 5.03 7.74 -10.61
N GLN A 74 5.93 7.86 -9.63
CA GLN A 74 6.00 6.95 -8.48
C GLN A 74 4.73 7.01 -7.64
N TYR A 75 4.14 8.19 -7.46
CA TYR A 75 2.84 8.36 -6.81
C TYR A 75 1.74 7.58 -7.55
N VAL A 76 1.61 7.76 -8.86
CA VAL A 76 0.63 7.04 -9.71
C VAL A 76 0.86 5.53 -9.67
N GLN A 77 2.11 5.08 -9.75
CA GLN A 77 2.47 3.67 -9.63
C GLN A 77 2.13 3.11 -8.25
N GLY A 78 2.40 3.86 -7.17
CA GLY A 78 2.06 3.51 -5.80
C GLY A 78 0.55 3.31 -5.63
N MET A 79 -0.27 4.25 -6.13
CA MET A 79 -1.73 4.12 -6.11
C MET A 79 -2.22 2.89 -6.90
N LYS A 80 -1.59 2.60 -8.05
CA LYS A 80 -1.90 1.38 -8.83
C LYS A 80 -1.52 0.10 -8.09
N ILE A 81 -0.39 0.09 -7.38
CA ILE A 81 0.05 -1.03 -6.54
C ILE A 81 -0.90 -1.26 -5.37
N LEU A 82 -1.35 -0.18 -4.75
CA LEU A 82 -2.42 -0.21 -3.75
C LEU A 82 -3.79 -0.51 -4.34
N GLY A 83 -3.91 -0.57 -5.67
CA GLY A 83 -5.16 -0.71 -6.43
C GLY A 83 -6.22 0.35 -6.10
N ILE A 84 -5.78 1.53 -5.65
CA ILE A 84 -6.61 2.69 -5.38
C ILE A 84 -6.94 3.36 -6.71
N LYS A 85 -8.22 3.37 -7.05
CA LYS A 85 -8.72 3.90 -8.32
C LYS A 85 -9.21 5.35 -8.23
N LYS A 86 -9.52 5.81 -7.01
CA LYS A 86 -9.99 7.16 -6.70
C LYS A 86 -8.94 7.85 -5.84
N TYR A 87 -8.13 8.68 -6.48
CA TYR A 87 -7.12 9.53 -5.84
C TYR A 87 -6.92 10.76 -6.72
N ASN A 88 -6.34 11.82 -6.15
CA ASN A 88 -6.03 13.03 -6.89
C ASN A 88 -4.85 12.80 -7.85
N LYS A 89 -5.10 12.77 -9.17
CA LYS A 89 -4.05 12.62 -10.19
C LYS A 89 -3.13 13.83 -10.34
N HIS A 90 -3.54 14.96 -9.77
CA HIS A 90 -2.77 16.20 -9.74
C HIS A 90 -2.69 16.69 -8.28
N PRO A 91 -2.00 15.93 -7.40
CA PRO A 91 -1.86 16.30 -6.00
C PRO A 91 -1.06 17.60 -5.88
N LEU A 92 -1.23 18.32 -4.77
CA LEU A 92 -0.40 19.47 -4.48
C LEU A 92 1.06 19.03 -4.43
N LEU A 93 1.87 19.60 -5.33
CA LEU A 93 3.27 19.24 -5.45
C LEU A 93 4.06 19.74 -4.23
N CYS A 94 5.03 18.95 -3.81
CA CYS A 94 5.93 19.27 -2.71
C CYS A 94 6.66 20.58 -3.00
N ARG A 95 6.72 21.50 -2.03
CA ARG A 95 7.39 22.80 -2.21
C ARG A 95 8.89 22.70 -2.47
N SER A 96 9.50 21.57 -2.10
CA SER A 96 10.95 21.36 -2.18
C SER A 96 11.44 20.83 -3.54
N ALA A 97 10.56 20.33 -4.42
CA ALA A 97 10.95 19.73 -5.69
C ALA A 97 9.81 19.78 -6.73
N ILE A 98 10.15 20.06 -7.99
CA ILE A 98 9.21 20.13 -9.11
C ILE A 98 8.66 18.72 -9.39
N ASP A 99 7.36 18.60 -9.63
CA ASP A 99 6.66 17.34 -9.95
C ASP A 99 6.81 16.21 -8.93
N CYS A 100 7.04 16.57 -7.66
CA CYS A 100 7.13 15.63 -6.55
C CYS A 100 5.90 15.69 -5.66
N VAL A 101 5.53 14.56 -5.08
CA VAL A 101 4.45 14.41 -4.11
C VAL A 101 5.05 14.13 -2.74
N SER A 102 4.61 14.86 -1.71
CA SER A 102 5.11 14.65 -0.36
C SER A 102 4.65 13.29 0.18
N ARG A 103 5.42 12.73 1.11
CA ARG A 103 5.03 11.53 1.83
C ARG A 103 3.66 11.64 2.49
N ASP A 104 3.36 12.80 3.09
CA ASP A 104 2.10 13.01 3.79
C ASP A 104 0.92 13.01 2.80
N THR A 105 1.07 13.66 1.66
CA THR A 105 0.06 13.63 0.58
C THR A 105 -0.15 12.23 0.02
N PHE A 106 0.92 11.45 -0.14
CA PHE A 106 0.80 10.05 -0.55
C PHE A 106 0.03 9.21 0.47
N ILE A 107 0.30 9.40 1.76
CA ILE A 107 -0.36 8.66 2.85
C ILE A 107 -1.82 9.07 3.01
N GLU A 108 -2.18 10.33 2.77
CA GLU A 108 -3.54 10.83 2.89
C GLU A 108 -4.44 10.36 1.75
N GLU A 109 -3.90 10.25 0.55
CA GLU A 109 -4.62 9.78 -0.64
C GLU A 109 -4.70 8.25 -0.75
N ALA A 110 -3.94 7.53 0.08
CA ALA A 110 -3.81 6.07 0.10
C ALA A 110 -4.63 5.40 1.22
#